data_AF-A0A414ICM6-F1
#
_entry.id   AF-A0A414ICM6-F1
#
_cell.length_a   1.000
_cell.length_b   1.000
_cell.length_c   1.000
_cell.angle_alpha   90.00
_cell.angle_beta   90.00
_cell.angle_gamma   90.00
#
_symmetry.space_group_name_H-M   'P 1'
#
loop_
_entity.id
_entity.type
_entity.pdbx_description
1 polymer ?
#
loop_
_entity_poly.entity_id
_entity_poly.type
_entity_poly.pdbx_seq_one_letter_code
_entity_poly.pdbx_strand_id
1 'polypeptide(L)'
;MKLIAGVDIGNSTTEVCIGSVGEDGSFRFLSSASRITTGTKGTLPNVHGVKAALEEAMHRIGMPLEKLDLVRLNEAAPVIGDTAMETITETIITESSMIGHNPATPAGAGEAVGRLLFIQNIDKGRSNIPYILVASSEYSYEEVARKLNQYEQLDIRGLILQADEAVLVENRLNKKIPIVDEVRHIDKVPEYKMAAIEVALPGTSIRMLSNPYGIATLLKLDADETRAVTPIAKSLIGKRSAVVIRTPNGNIKENILPAGEIFFHGEQELRINIDHGADEIMDTLQDAGEIFDIDGQPDSNVGNMFSRIKTSMADVAEAENHAVRITDILAVDTLAPVEISGALAGETCMEKAVGIAAMVKTAHLPMQKIAEQLEKDLHTKAVVAGVEAVMASLGAMTTPGTRLPLAILDMGGGSTDAAVLEADGRVRTTHQAGAGELVTMLIQTELGLKSRTTAEQIKKYPLGKVESLFHLRLENGAMQFFTESIDPRYYGHVVLLAPGEMLKIEEDIPMERILEVRREAKRKVFVRNAVRALRQVAPEHELRNIPNVVLVGGSAEDFEIPEMLMQALAEYRIVCGRGNIRGTEGPRNAVATGLLLSYIGNSQEG
;
A
#
# COMPACT_ATOMS: atom_id res chain seq x y z
N MET A 1 -9.32 17.26 46.31
CA MET A 1 -8.81 17.13 44.92
C MET A 1 -9.28 15.81 44.36
N LYS A 2 -9.97 15.81 43.21
CA LYS A 2 -10.45 14.60 42.52
C LYS A 2 -9.58 14.29 41.31
N LEU A 3 -9.23 13.02 41.10
CA LEU A 3 -8.49 12.53 39.95
C LEU A 3 -9.41 11.81 38.97
N ILE A 4 -9.36 12.24 37.72
CA ILE A 4 -10.24 11.77 36.66
C ILE A 4 -9.38 11.28 35.51
N ALA A 5 -9.69 10.11 34.98
CA ALA A 5 -9.09 9.58 33.77
C ALA A 5 -10.06 9.69 32.59
N GLY A 6 -9.61 10.27 31.49
CA GLY A 6 -10.23 10.14 30.18
C GLY A 6 -9.53 9.02 29.42
N VAL A 7 -10.28 8.03 28.95
CA VAL A 7 -9.77 6.84 28.28
C VAL A 7 -10.43 6.73 26.91
N ASP A 8 -9.60 6.78 25.88
CA ASP A 8 -9.99 6.54 24.51
C ASP A 8 -9.59 5.13 24.08
N ILE A 9 -10.57 4.31 23.69
CA ILE A 9 -10.33 2.99 23.11
C ILE A 9 -10.44 3.11 21.58
N GLY A 10 -9.31 3.34 20.91
CA GLY A 10 -9.20 3.34 19.45
C GLY A 10 -8.98 1.95 18.86
N ASN A 11 -9.04 1.85 17.53
CA ASN A 11 -8.83 0.58 16.80
C ASN A 11 -7.40 0.04 16.96
N SER A 12 -6.40 0.93 16.96
CA SER A 12 -4.99 0.53 17.07
C SER A 12 -4.37 0.84 18.43
N THR A 13 -4.85 1.89 19.09
CA THR A 13 -4.28 2.37 20.36
C THR A 13 -5.33 2.73 21.38
N THR A 14 -5.04 2.42 22.63
CA THR A 14 -5.79 2.86 23.80
C THR A 14 -5.01 4.00 24.46
N GLU A 15 -5.63 5.16 24.58
CA GLU A 15 -4.99 6.39 25.05
C GLU A 15 -5.65 6.90 26.32
N VAL A 16 -4.83 7.39 27.25
CA VAL A 16 -5.27 7.84 28.57
C VAL A 16 -4.81 9.27 28.79
N CYS A 17 -5.66 10.08 29.41
CA CYS A 17 -5.31 11.38 29.97
C CYS A 17 -5.78 11.43 31.42
N ILE A 18 -4.90 11.85 32.33
CA ILE A 18 -5.21 12.07 33.74
C ILE A 18 -5.32 13.56 34.00
N GLY A 19 -6.43 13.97 34.63
CA GLY A 19 -6.66 15.33 35.08
C GLY A 19 -7.02 15.37 36.56
N SER A 20 -6.78 16.53 37.18
CA SER A 20 -7.20 16.81 38.54
C SER A 20 -8.15 17.98 38.61
N VAL A 21 -9.16 17.84 39.47
CA VAL A 21 -10.11 18.91 39.82
C VAL A 21 -9.89 19.30 41.28
N GLY A 22 -9.49 20.55 41.50
CA GLY A 22 -9.36 21.17 42.81
C GLY A 22 -10.72 21.42 43.46
N GLU A 23 -10.74 21.65 44.77
CA GLU A 23 -11.97 22.00 45.50
C GLU A 23 -12.50 23.40 45.14
N ASP A 24 -11.61 24.26 44.62
CA ASP A 24 -11.92 25.58 44.06
C ASP A 24 -12.42 25.52 42.61
N GLY A 25 -12.60 24.31 42.05
CA GLY A 25 -12.98 24.11 40.66
C GLY A 25 -11.82 24.27 39.66
N SER A 26 -10.59 24.50 40.11
CA SER A 26 -9.43 24.56 39.22
C SER A 26 -9.16 23.20 38.57
N PHE A 27 -8.93 23.19 37.26
CA PHE A 27 -8.63 21.97 36.51
C PHE A 27 -7.19 21.99 35.98
N ARG A 28 -6.50 20.84 36.06
CA ARG A 28 -5.16 20.66 35.49
C ARG A 28 -5.02 19.29 34.85
N PHE A 29 -4.39 19.26 33.67
CA PHE A 29 -3.87 18.03 33.08
C PHE A 29 -2.59 17.62 33.80
N LEU A 30 -2.45 16.33 34.12
CA LEU A 30 -1.33 15.80 34.90
C LEU A 30 -0.43 14.88 34.08
N SER A 31 -1.00 13.92 33.36
CA SER A 31 -0.24 12.95 32.56
C SER A 31 -1.08 12.34 31.45
N SER A 32 -0.40 11.67 30.53
CA SER A 32 -0.98 10.85 29.46
C SER A 32 -0.23 9.52 29.32
N ALA A 33 -0.86 8.56 28.68
CA ALA A 33 -0.23 7.31 28.24
C ALA A 33 -0.90 6.80 26.96
N SER A 34 -0.19 5.95 26.23
CA SER A 34 -0.70 5.30 25.01
C SER A 34 -0.13 3.89 24.92
N ARG A 35 -1.01 2.93 24.64
CA ARG A 35 -0.69 1.50 24.47
C ARG A 35 -1.40 0.96 23.23
N ILE A 36 -0.90 -0.14 22.69
CA ILE A 36 -1.60 -0.87 21.62
C ILE A 36 -2.92 -1.43 22.17
N THR A 37 -4.01 -1.26 21.42
CA THR A 37 -5.32 -1.81 21.80
C THR A 37 -5.25 -3.34 21.86
N THR A 38 -5.77 -3.91 22.95
CA THR A 38 -5.78 -5.36 23.16
C THR A 38 -7.08 -5.95 22.65
N GLY A 39 -7.03 -6.76 21.60
CA GLY A 39 -8.21 -7.31 20.91
C GLY A 39 -8.93 -6.26 20.05
N THR A 40 -10.13 -6.60 19.56
CA THR A 40 -10.95 -5.70 18.73
C THR A 40 -11.58 -4.59 19.58
N LYS A 41 -11.68 -3.37 19.07
CA LYS A 41 -12.35 -2.24 19.73
C LYS A 41 -13.79 -2.61 20.13
N GLY A 42 -14.16 -2.35 21.38
CA GLY A 42 -15.48 -2.67 21.93
C GLY A 42 -15.63 -4.08 22.49
N THR A 43 -14.55 -4.86 22.59
CA THR A 43 -14.58 -6.21 23.18
C THR A 43 -13.95 -6.25 24.58
N LEU A 44 -14.34 -7.24 25.40
CA LEU A 44 -13.81 -7.40 26.77
C LEU A 44 -12.27 -7.44 26.90
N PRO A 45 -11.50 -8.00 25.96
CA PRO A 45 -10.03 -7.89 25.96
C PRO A 45 -9.49 -6.46 26.09
N ASN A 46 -10.25 -5.43 25.67
CA ASN A 46 -9.81 -4.03 25.80
C ASN A 46 -9.58 -3.62 27.25
N VAL A 47 -10.27 -4.24 28.23
CA VAL A 47 -10.11 -3.97 29.67
C VAL A 47 -8.63 -4.09 30.09
N HIS A 48 -7.91 -5.09 29.59
CA HIS A 48 -6.49 -5.27 29.88
C HIS A 48 -5.62 -4.12 29.35
N GLY A 49 -5.88 -3.69 28.12
CA GLY A 49 -5.17 -2.57 27.49
C GLY A 49 -5.43 -1.25 28.22
N VAL A 50 -6.69 -0.99 28.60
CA VAL A 50 -7.08 0.19 29.39
C VAL A 50 -6.37 0.20 30.74
N LYS A 51 -6.39 -0.92 31.47
CA LYS A 51 -5.73 -1.02 32.77
C LYS A 51 -4.24 -0.74 32.67
N ALA A 52 -3.55 -1.34 31.71
CA ALA A 52 -2.11 -1.11 31.50
C ALA A 52 -1.78 0.35 31.17
N ALA A 53 -2.61 1.01 30.36
CA ALA A 53 -2.44 2.43 30.03
C ALA A 53 -2.72 3.36 31.23
N LEU A 54 -3.73 3.04 32.05
CA LEU A 54 -4.01 3.76 33.30
C LEU A 54 -2.87 3.62 34.30
N GLU A 55 -2.32 2.41 34.47
CA GLU A 55 -1.17 2.14 35.35
C GLU A 55 0.04 2.99 34.93
N GLU A 56 0.34 3.04 33.64
CA GLU A 56 1.44 3.86 33.13
C GLU A 56 1.19 5.37 33.38
N ALA A 57 -0.01 5.86 33.10
CA ALA A 57 -0.32 7.28 33.26
C ALA A 57 -0.27 7.71 34.74
N MET A 58 -0.77 6.87 35.66
CA MET A 58 -0.73 7.10 37.10
C MET A 58 0.69 6.97 37.67
N HIS A 59 1.48 6.02 37.16
CA HIS A 59 2.89 5.89 37.55
C HIS A 59 3.71 7.14 37.23
N ARG A 60 3.46 7.81 36.09
CA ARG A 60 4.14 9.07 35.72
C ARG A 60 3.91 10.21 36.71
N ILE A 61 2.81 10.19 37.47
CA ILE A 61 2.51 11.19 38.52
C ILE A 61 2.80 10.66 39.93
N GLY A 62 3.42 9.47 40.04
CA GLY A 62 3.79 8.86 41.32
C GLY A 62 2.60 8.43 42.18
N MET A 63 1.44 8.16 41.58
CA MET A 63 0.23 7.76 42.30
C MET A 63 -0.22 6.34 41.90
N PRO A 64 -0.82 5.57 42.83
CA PRO A 64 -1.34 4.26 42.51
C PRO A 64 -2.78 4.36 41.95
N LEU A 65 -3.26 3.32 41.27
CA LEU A 65 -4.56 3.32 40.57
C LEU A 65 -5.75 3.61 41.50
N GLU A 66 -5.70 3.17 42.76
CA GLU A 66 -6.78 3.30 43.74
C GLU A 66 -7.05 4.76 44.15
N LYS A 67 -6.20 5.70 43.71
CA LYS A 67 -6.41 7.14 43.89
C LYS A 67 -7.30 7.75 42.81
N LEU A 68 -7.62 7.03 41.73
CA LEU A 68 -8.56 7.50 40.73
C LEU A 68 -9.97 7.54 41.31
N ASP A 69 -10.69 8.64 41.08
CA ASP A 69 -12.07 8.79 41.53
C ASP A 69 -13.08 8.42 40.42
N LEU A 70 -12.68 8.62 39.16
CA LEU A 70 -13.56 8.43 38.01
C LEU A 70 -12.76 8.08 36.74
N VAL A 71 -13.22 7.06 36.03
CA VAL A 71 -12.77 6.71 34.67
C VAL A 71 -13.90 7.04 33.69
N ARG A 72 -13.58 7.79 32.64
CA ARG A 72 -14.51 8.16 31.56
C ARG A 72 -14.01 7.53 30.26
N LEU A 73 -14.84 6.71 29.64
CA LEU A 73 -14.56 6.00 28.40
C LEU A 73 -15.29 6.70 27.25
N ASN A 74 -14.71 6.80 26.06
CA ASN A 74 -15.46 7.30 24.90
C ASN A 74 -16.58 6.34 24.50
N GLU A 75 -17.68 6.89 24.00
CA GLU A 75 -18.62 6.11 23.19
C GLU A 75 -17.99 5.91 21.82
N ALA A 76 -17.44 4.72 21.63
CA ALA A 76 -16.83 4.26 20.41
C ALA A 76 -17.91 3.77 19.43
N ALA A 77 -17.94 4.34 18.22
CA ALA A 77 -18.65 3.71 17.12
C ALA A 77 -17.82 2.51 16.61
N PRO A 78 -18.42 1.33 16.38
CA PRO A 78 -17.71 0.21 15.78
C PRO A 78 -17.47 0.51 14.32
N VAL A 79 -16.25 0.95 14.02
CA VAL A 79 -15.78 1.15 12.66
C VAL A 79 -14.72 0.09 12.41
N ILE A 80 -15.12 -0.96 11.68
CA ILE A 80 -14.18 -1.93 11.13
C ILE A 80 -13.98 -1.57 9.67
N GLY A 81 -12.71 -1.46 9.28
CA GLY A 81 -12.27 -1.39 7.90
C GLY A 81 -11.71 -2.74 7.47
N ASP A 82 -11.90 -3.08 6.20
CA ASP A 82 -11.17 -4.17 5.54
C ASP A 82 -10.81 -3.72 4.12
N THR A 83 -9.84 -4.40 3.52
CA THR A 83 -9.28 -4.03 2.22
C THR A 83 -9.16 -5.24 1.31
N ALA A 84 -9.50 -5.08 0.04
CA ALA A 84 -9.34 -6.07 -1.01
C ALA A 84 -8.68 -5.45 -2.25
N MET A 85 -8.10 -6.32 -3.07
CA MET A 85 -7.50 -5.95 -4.34
C MET A 85 -8.07 -6.84 -5.43
N GLU A 86 -8.41 -6.26 -6.58
CA GLU A 86 -8.75 -7.01 -7.79
C GLU A 86 -7.86 -6.59 -8.94
N THR A 87 -7.29 -7.57 -9.63
CA THR A 87 -6.57 -7.34 -10.89
C THR A 87 -7.59 -7.32 -12.02
N ILE A 88 -7.61 -6.23 -12.80
CA ILE A 88 -8.62 -6.00 -13.85
C ILE A 88 -8.08 -6.24 -15.27
N THR A 89 -6.77 -6.43 -15.41
CA THR A 89 -6.14 -6.78 -16.70
C THR A 89 -5.23 -7.99 -16.57
N GLU A 90 -5.10 -8.75 -17.65
CA GLU A 90 -4.10 -9.81 -17.76
C GLU A 90 -3.35 -9.73 -19.09
N THR A 91 -2.06 -10.05 -19.03
CA THR A 91 -1.22 -10.24 -20.20
C THR A 91 -0.94 -11.73 -20.37
N ILE A 92 -1.26 -12.26 -21.57
CA ILE A 92 -0.99 -13.65 -21.93
C ILE A 92 -0.03 -13.70 -23.11
N ILE A 93 1.04 -14.50 -22.99
CA ILE A 93 1.92 -14.89 -24.09
C ILE A 93 1.44 -16.23 -24.64
N THR A 94 1.05 -16.26 -25.92
CA THR A 94 0.74 -17.53 -26.60
C THR A 94 1.99 -18.11 -27.29
N GLU A 95 2.04 -19.44 -27.33
CA GLU A 95 3.04 -20.24 -28.07
C GLU A 95 4.52 -19.94 -27.73
N SER A 96 4.82 -19.48 -26.51
CA SER A 96 6.20 -19.19 -26.09
C SER A 96 6.89 -18.20 -27.03
N SER A 97 6.16 -17.18 -27.49
CA SER A 97 6.58 -16.28 -28.58
C SER A 97 7.58 -15.20 -28.17
N MET A 98 7.92 -15.08 -26.89
CA MET A 98 8.84 -14.05 -26.38
C MET A 98 9.61 -14.52 -25.13
N ILE A 99 10.86 -14.06 -25.02
CA ILE A 99 11.67 -14.09 -23.79
C ILE A 99 12.06 -12.66 -23.46
N GLY A 100 11.69 -12.18 -22.27
CA GLY A 100 11.82 -10.78 -21.91
C GLY A 100 12.01 -10.53 -20.43
N HIS A 101 12.59 -11.46 -19.68
CA HIS A 101 12.85 -11.30 -18.24
C HIS A 101 13.97 -10.30 -17.91
N ASN A 102 14.76 -9.90 -18.92
CA ASN A 102 15.80 -8.87 -18.81
C ASN A 102 16.84 -9.17 -17.70
N PRO A 103 17.70 -10.19 -17.89
CA PRO A 103 18.69 -10.58 -16.89
C PRO A 103 19.66 -9.44 -16.57
N ALA A 104 20.32 -9.51 -15.42
CA ALA A 104 21.27 -8.48 -14.97
C ALA A 104 22.58 -8.54 -15.78
N THR A 105 22.98 -9.74 -16.19
CA THR A 105 24.30 -10.08 -16.77
C THR A 105 24.26 -10.59 -18.22
N PRO A 106 23.38 -10.11 -19.13
CA PRO A 106 23.45 -10.55 -20.53
C PRO A 106 24.77 -10.10 -21.15
N ALA A 107 25.26 -10.92 -22.08
CA ALA A 107 26.60 -10.77 -22.63
C ALA A 107 26.61 -10.57 -24.15
N GLY A 108 27.72 -10.02 -24.61
CA GLY A 108 27.84 -9.54 -25.98
C GLY A 108 26.98 -8.31 -26.22
N ALA A 109 26.81 -7.95 -27.48
CA ALA A 109 25.92 -6.88 -27.89
C ALA A 109 25.56 -7.04 -29.37
N GLY A 110 24.42 -6.49 -29.74
CA GLY A 110 23.93 -6.45 -31.12
C GLY A 110 22.63 -7.21 -31.30
N GLU A 111 22.22 -7.29 -32.55
CA GLU A 111 21.00 -7.95 -33.01
C GLU A 111 21.36 -9.14 -33.90
N ALA A 112 20.61 -10.21 -33.77
CA ALA A 112 20.75 -11.38 -34.61
C ALA A 112 19.40 -12.02 -34.91
N VAL A 113 19.31 -12.63 -36.09
CA VAL A 113 18.14 -13.38 -36.53
C VAL A 113 18.62 -14.76 -36.97
N GLY A 114 17.93 -15.80 -36.53
CA GLY A 114 18.27 -17.17 -36.88
C GLY A 114 17.18 -18.17 -36.51
N ARG A 115 17.35 -19.41 -36.93
CA ARG A 115 16.52 -20.52 -36.47
C ARG A 115 17.01 -21.01 -35.11
N LEU A 116 16.08 -21.30 -34.21
CA LEU A 116 16.40 -21.90 -32.92
C LEU A 116 16.93 -23.32 -33.12
N LEU A 117 18.02 -23.67 -32.46
CA LEU A 117 18.59 -25.02 -32.50
C LEU A 117 19.17 -25.36 -31.13
N PHE A 118 18.75 -26.48 -30.54
CA PHE A 118 19.33 -26.89 -29.27
C PHE A 118 20.76 -27.37 -29.47
N ILE A 119 21.64 -27.06 -28.51
CA ILE A 119 23.07 -27.42 -28.57
C ILE A 119 23.31 -28.93 -28.67
N GLN A 120 22.38 -29.74 -28.18
CA GLN A 120 22.38 -31.20 -28.31
C GLN A 120 22.20 -31.68 -29.76
N ASN A 121 21.57 -30.85 -30.61
CA ASN A 121 21.27 -31.12 -32.01
C ASN A 121 22.18 -30.32 -32.97
N ILE A 122 23.26 -29.72 -32.46
CA ILE A 122 24.16 -28.88 -33.27
C ILE A 122 24.76 -29.61 -34.48
N ASP A 123 24.94 -30.92 -34.37
CA ASP A 123 25.39 -31.83 -35.43
C ASP A 123 24.41 -31.93 -36.60
N LYS A 124 23.11 -31.65 -36.38
CA LYS A 124 22.07 -31.62 -37.42
C LYS A 124 22.00 -30.27 -38.14
N GLY A 125 22.79 -29.28 -37.71
CA GLY A 125 22.85 -27.96 -38.32
C GLY A 125 23.30 -28.02 -39.78
N ARG A 126 22.69 -27.19 -40.64
CA ARG A 126 23.07 -27.08 -42.05
C ARG A 126 23.82 -25.78 -42.30
N SER A 127 24.86 -25.84 -43.12
CA SER A 127 25.56 -24.63 -43.57
C SER A 127 24.63 -23.68 -44.34
N ASN A 128 24.93 -22.38 -44.30
CA ASN A 128 24.14 -21.29 -44.91
C ASN A 128 22.76 -21.02 -44.30
N ILE A 129 22.45 -21.58 -43.13
CA ILE A 129 21.29 -21.18 -42.34
C ILE A 129 21.79 -20.47 -41.08
N PRO A 130 21.31 -19.24 -40.77
CA PRO A 130 21.65 -18.58 -39.53
C PRO A 130 20.93 -19.25 -38.36
N TYR A 131 21.64 -19.52 -37.27
CA TYR A 131 21.11 -20.16 -36.07
C TYR A 131 21.26 -19.29 -34.82
N ILE A 132 20.28 -19.41 -33.93
CA ILE A 132 20.37 -18.99 -32.53
C ILE A 132 20.38 -20.27 -31.71
N LEU A 133 21.46 -20.52 -30.99
CA LEU A 133 21.60 -21.73 -30.20
C LEU A 133 20.86 -21.63 -28.88
N VAL A 134 20.37 -22.76 -28.39
CA VAL A 134 19.67 -22.89 -27.11
C VAL A 134 20.40 -23.96 -26.28
N ALA A 135 20.84 -23.61 -25.07
CA ALA A 135 21.54 -24.55 -24.19
C ALA A 135 20.89 -24.60 -22.80
N SER A 136 20.59 -25.81 -22.35
CA SER A 136 20.15 -26.10 -20.99
C SER A 136 21.32 -26.05 -20.00
N SER A 137 21.02 -26.03 -18.70
CA SER A 137 22.00 -26.07 -17.63
C SER A 137 22.73 -27.41 -17.49
N GLU A 138 22.42 -28.40 -18.34
CA GLU A 138 23.15 -29.67 -18.42
C GLU A 138 24.54 -29.50 -19.05
N TYR A 139 24.74 -28.43 -19.83
CA TYR A 139 26.01 -28.12 -20.47
C TYR A 139 26.72 -27.02 -19.68
N SER A 140 27.98 -27.26 -19.30
CA SER A 140 28.81 -26.22 -18.69
C SER A 140 29.15 -25.11 -19.69
N TYR A 141 29.36 -23.88 -19.21
CA TYR A 141 29.82 -22.78 -20.07
C TYR A 141 31.07 -23.13 -20.91
N GLU A 142 32.00 -23.94 -20.40
CA GLU A 142 33.19 -24.36 -21.14
C GLU A 142 32.85 -25.27 -22.32
N GLU A 143 31.94 -26.23 -22.11
CA GLU A 143 31.48 -27.12 -23.16
C GLU A 143 30.68 -26.38 -24.22
N VAL A 144 29.81 -25.44 -23.80
CA VAL A 144 29.06 -24.57 -24.69
C VAL A 144 30.03 -23.78 -25.56
N ALA A 145 30.96 -23.02 -24.97
CA ALA A 145 31.92 -22.22 -25.71
C ALA A 145 32.79 -23.08 -26.65
N ARG A 146 33.26 -24.25 -26.18
CA ARG A 146 34.04 -25.19 -27.00
C ARG A 146 33.24 -25.67 -28.20
N LYS A 147 31.97 -26.07 -28.03
CA LYS A 147 31.11 -26.48 -29.14
C LYS A 147 30.89 -25.34 -30.13
N LEU A 148 30.58 -24.14 -29.66
CA LEU A 148 30.38 -22.98 -30.56
C LEU A 148 31.64 -22.69 -31.40
N ASN A 149 32.82 -22.75 -30.80
CA ASN A 149 34.10 -22.57 -31.49
C ASN A 149 34.49 -23.76 -32.40
N GLN A 150 33.97 -24.97 -32.16
CA GLN A 150 34.24 -26.14 -33.00
C GLN A 150 33.40 -26.16 -34.28
N TYR A 151 32.19 -25.60 -34.22
CA TYR A 151 31.22 -25.62 -35.32
C TYR A 151 31.22 -24.28 -36.09
N GLU A 152 32.40 -23.70 -36.36
CA GLU A 152 32.55 -22.43 -37.10
C GLU A 152 31.96 -22.46 -38.53
N GLN A 153 31.79 -23.64 -39.11
CA GLN A 153 31.13 -23.83 -40.41
C GLN A 153 29.61 -23.55 -40.37
N LEU A 154 29.02 -23.48 -39.17
CA LEU A 154 27.62 -23.09 -38.97
C LEU A 154 27.56 -21.57 -38.71
N ASP A 155 26.56 -20.91 -39.28
CA ASP A 155 26.33 -19.48 -39.07
C ASP A 155 25.59 -19.25 -37.75
N ILE A 156 26.28 -19.41 -36.62
CA ILE A 156 25.75 -19.16 -35.28
C ILE A 156 25.84 -17.66 -35.00
N ARG A 157 24.69 -17.04 -34.72
CA ARG A 157 24.57 -15.58 -34.55
C ARG A 157 24.10 -15.13 -33.19
N GLY A 158 23.57 -16.02 -32.36
CA GLY A 158 23.11 -15.69 -31.01
C GLY A 158 23.00 -16.94 -30.14
N LEU A 159 22.84 -16.73 -28.84
CA LEU A 159 22.77 -17.81 -27.86
C LEU A 159 21.74 -17.52 -26.76
N ILE A 160 20.99 -18.54 -26.37
CA ILE A 160 20.04 -18.53 -25.26
C ILE A 160 20.51 -19.58 -24.25
N LEU A 161 20.71 -19.18 -23.00
CA LEU A 161 21.18 -20.04 -21.92
C LEU A 161 20.15 -20.14 -20.80
N GLN A 162 20.06 -21.31 -20.19
CA GLN A 162 19.30 -21.51 -18.95
C GLN A 162 20.09 -21.05 -17.71
N ALA A 163 21.42 -21.26 -17.70
CA ALA A 163 22.30 -20.88 -16.58
C ALA A 163 22.78 -19.43 -16.71
N ASP A 164 23.02 -18.76 -15.57
CA ASP A 164 23.64 -17.42 -15.46
C ASP A 164 25.15 -17.49 -15.77
N GLU A 165 25.46 -17.72 -17.05
CA GLU A 165 26.82 -17.93 -17.54
C GLU A 165 27.11 -17.18 -18.85
N ALA A 166 26.25 -16.23 -19.27
CA ALA A 166 26.43 -15.55 -20.56
C ALA A 166 27.80 -14.90 -20.70
N VAL A 167 28.24 -14.18 -19.66
CA VAL A 167 29.55 -13.49 -19.65
C VAL A 167 30.71 -14.49 -19.71
N LEU A 168 30.58 -15.65 -19.08
CA LEU A 168 31.62 -16.69 -19.08
C LEU A 168 31.79 -17.33 -20.45
N VAL A 169 30.67 -17.59 -21.14
CA VAL A 169 30.66 -18.10 -22.51
C VAL A 169 31.22 -17.04 -23.46
N GLU A 170 30.69 -15.81 -23.42
CA GLU A 170 31.07 -14.72 -24.34
C GLU A 170 32.58 -14.45 -24.35
N ASN A 171 33.21 -14.47 -23.18
CA ASN A 171 34.65 -14.25 -23.03
C ASN A 171 35.53 -15.32 -23.69
N ARG A 172 34.95 -16.48 -24.05
CA ARG A 172 35.65 -17.63 -24.63
C ARG A 172 35.29 -17.88 -26.10
N LEU A 173 34.37 -17.10 -26.67
CA LEU A 173 33.99 -17.23 -28.08
C LEU A 173 34.98 -16.53 -29.00
N ASN A 174 35.33 -17.19 -30.11
CA ASN A 174 36.16 -16.61 -31.18
C ASN A 174 35.44 -15.42 -31.87
N LYS A 175 34.11 -15.50 -31.99
CA LYS A 175 33.25 -14.47 -32.56
C LYS A 175 32.23 -14.04 -31.53
N LYS A 176 32.17 -12.74 -31.24
CA LYS A 176 31.20 -12.17 -30.31
C LYS A 176 29.80 -12.21 -30.91
N ILE A 177 28.83 -12.61 -30.09
CA ILE A 177 27.41 -12.74 -30.44
C ILE A 177 26.56 -12.24 -29.25
N PRO A 178 25.32 -11.79 -29.47
CA PRO A 178 24.37 -11.52 -28.40
C PRO A 178 23.98 -12.81 -27.66
N ILE A 179 24.02 -12.77 -26.33
CA ILE A 179 23.69 -13.89 -25.44
C ILE A 179 22.69 -13.45 -24.38
N VAL A 180 21.58 -14.17 -24.26
CA VAL A 180 20.58 -14.02 -23.19
C VAL A 180 20.61 -15.26 -22.31
N ASP A 181 20.80 -15.09 -21.01
CA ASP A 181 20.86 -16.15 -20.00
C ASP A 181 19.65 -16.13 -19.05
N GLU A 182 19.68 -17.00 -18.03
CA GLU A 182 18.65 -17.16 -16.99
C GLU A 182 17.26 -17.52 -17.52
N VAL A 183 17.17 -18.18 -18.69
CA VAL A 183 15.90 -18.61 -19.25
C VAL A 183 15.40 -19.88 -18.54
N ARG A 184 14.51 -19.69 -17.55
CA ARG A 184 14.04 -20.76 -16.65
C ARG A 184 13.46 -21.99 -17.36
N HIS A 185 12.55 -21.80 -18.31
CA HIS A 185 11.86 -22.86 -19.05
C HIS A 185 12.45 -23.05 -20.46
N ILE A 186 13.76 -23.29 -20.52
CA ILE A 186 14.50 -23.48 -21.78
C ILE A 186 13.93 -24.61 -22.64
N ASP A 187 13.33 -25.63 -22.01
CA ASP A 187 12.70 -26.80 -22.62
C ASP A 187 11.44 -26.47 -23.44
N LYS A 188 10.78 -25.36 -23.12
CA LYS A 188 9.58 -24.88 -23.82
C LYS A 188 9.89 -24.01 -25.04
N VAL A 189 11.17 -23.76 -25.33
CA VAL A 189 11.60 -22.98 -26.50
C VAL A 189 11.39 -23.80 -27.78
N PRO A 190 10.63 -23.30 -28.77
CA PRO A 190 10.26 -24.10 -29.94
C PRO A 190 11.40 -24.21 -30.96
N GLU A 191 12.00 -25.40 -31.06
CA GLU A 191 13.12 -25.67 -31.96
C GLU A 191 12.77 -25.43 -33.45
N TYR A 192 13.76 -25.01 -34.23
CA TYR A 192 13.72 -24.68 -35.66
C TYR A 192 12.83 -23.49 -36.07
N LYS A 193 12.12 -22.85 -35.12
CA LYS A 193 11.40 -21.60 -35.39
C LYS A 193 12.37 -20.45 -35.62
N MET A 194 11.95 -19.48 -36.43
CA MET A 194 12.70 -18.24 -36.63
C MET A 194 12.58 -17.38 -35.37
N ALA A 195 13.70 -16.86 -34.89
CA ALA A 195 13.75 -15.96 -33.76
C ALA A 195 14.70 -14.80 -34.03
N ALA A 196 14.48 -13.71 -33.32
CA ALA A 196 15.35 -12.55 -33.26
C ALA A 196 15.77 -12.33 -31.81
N ILE A 197 17.06 -12.09 -31.60
CA ILE A 197 17.67 -11.81 -30.30
C ILE A 197 18.36 -10.46 -30.38
N GLU A 198 18.19 -9.64 -29.35
CA GLU A 198 18.85 -8.35 -29.23
C GLU A 198 19.40 -8.18 -27.83
N VAL A 199 20.66 -7.77 -27.73
CA VAL A 199 21.32 -7.40 -26.48
C VAL A 199 21.94 -6.02 -26.65
N ALA A 200 21.50 -5.07 -25.84
CA ALA A 200 22.00 -3.71 -25.82
C ALA A 200 23.28 -3.58 -24.98
N LEU A 201 24.09 -2.56 -25.31
CA LEU A 201 25.26 -2.20 -24.52
C LEU A 201 24.86 -1.79 -23.10
N PRO A 202 25.73 -2.00 -22.09
CA PRO A 202 25.47 -1.54 -20.73
C PRO A 202 25.04 -0.06 -20.66
N GLY A 203 23.97 0.21 -19.92
CA GLY A 203 23.40 1.57 -19.79
C GLY A 203 22.46 2.00 -20.93
N THR A 204 22.20 1.13 -21.91
CA THR A 204 21.25 1.36 -23.01
C THR A 204 20.17 0.28 -23.06
N SER A 205 19.07 0.56 -23.77
CA SER A 205 17.99 -0.39 -24.03
C SER A 205 18.01 -0.89 -25.47
N ILE A 206 17.36 -2.02 -25.71
CA ILE A 206 17.08 -2.52 -27.05
C ILE A 206 16.23 -1.51 -27.85
N ARG A 207 16.32 -1.57 -29.18
CA ARG A 207 15.65 -0.62 -30.09
C ARG A 207 14.88 -1.30 -31.20
N MET A 208 15.34 -2.47 -31.67
CA MET A 208 14.67 -3.17 -32.76
C MET A 208 13.50 -4.00 -32.24
N LEU A 209 13.73 -4.81 -31.19
CA LEU A 209 12.68 -5.65 -30.62
C LEU A 209 11.65 -4.88 -29.78
N SER A 210 11.98 -3.69 -29.31
CA SER A 210 11.02 -2.78 -28.66
C SER A 210 10.24 -1.90 -29.66
N ASN A 211 10.44 -2.10 -30.96
CA ASN A 211 9.77 -1.35 -32.03
C ASN A 211 9.00 -2.32 -32.94
N PRO A 212 7.67 -2.17 -33.13
CA PRO A 212 6.91 -3.08 -33.99
C PRO A 212 7.49 -3.23 -35.40
N TYR A 213 7.97 -2.12 -35.99
CA TYR A 213 8.61 -2.15 -37.31
C TYR A 213 10.03 -2.75 -37.27
N GLY A 214 10.72 -2.67 -36.13
CA GLY A 214 11.99 -3.36 -35.93
C GLY A 214 11.81 -4.87 -35.91
N ILE A 215 10.82 -5.37 -35.13
CA ILE A 215 10.41 -6.78 -35.16
C ILE A 215 10.02 -7.20 -36.59
N ALA A 216 9.20 -6.39 -37.27
CA ALA A 216 8.76 -6.68 -38.64
C ALA A 216 9.93 -6.79 -39.62
N THR A 217 10.94 -5.92 -39.47
CA THR A 217 12.16 -5.93 -40.28
C THR A 217 12.98 -7.18 -40.04
N LEU A 218 13.20 -7.54 -38.76
CA LEU A 218 14.02 -8.69 -38.38
C LEU A 218 13.38 -10.02 -38.74
N LEU A 219 12.08 -10.18 -38.47
CA LEU A 219 11.34 -11.44 -38.67
C LEU A 219 10.61 -11.52 -40.00
N LYS A 220 10.69 -10.48 -40.85
CA LYS A 220 10.02 -10.37 -42.15
C LYS A 220 8.51 -10.60 -42.03
N LEU A 221 7.89 -9.76 -41.20
CA LEU A 221 6.45 -9.79 -40.95
C LEU A 221 5.69 -9.01 -42.02
N ASP A 222 4.47 -9.42 -42.32
CA ASP A 222 3.52 -8.61 -43.09
C ASP A 222 2.83 -7.54 -42.22
N ALA A 223 1.92 -6.76 -42.80
CA ALA A 223 1.26 -5.65 -42.11
C ALA A 223 0.33 -6.10 -40.97
N ASP A 224 -0.36 -7.24 -41.13
CA ASP A 224 -1.28 -7.77 -40.12
C ASP A 224 -0.49 -8.43 -38.98
N GLU A 225 0.55 -9.19 -39.31
CA GLU A 225 1.53 -9.73 -38.35
C GLU A 225 2.23 -8.58 -37.58
N THR A 226 2.58 -7.48 -38.26
CA THR A 226 3.22 -6.31 -37.61
C THR A 226 2.28 -5.65 -36.60
N ARG A 227 0.98 -5.55 -36.91
CA ARG A 227 -0.01 -5.05 -35.95
C ARG A 227 -0.10 -5.98 -34.74
N ALA A 228 -0.13 -7.30 -34.99
CA ALA A 228 -0.22 -8.29 -33.93
C ALA A 228 0.95 -8.22 -32.94
N VAL A 229 2.19 -7.97 -33.39
CA VAL A 229 3.36 -7.92 -32.48
C VAL A 229 3.50 -6.61 -31.69
N THR A 230 2.58 -5.65 -31.83
CA THR A 230 2.65 -4.36 -31.12
C THR A 230 2.70 -4.50 -29.59
N PRO A 231 1.87 -5.35 -28.95
CA PRO A 231 1.96 -5.57 -27.51
C PRO A 231 3.29 -6.20 -27.09
N ILE A 232 3.88 -7.05 -27.94
CA ILE A 232 5.22 -7.62 -27.71
C ILE A 232 6.26 -6.52 -27.65
N ALA A 233 6.31 -5.65 -28.67
CA ALA A 233 7.23 -4.52 -28.69
C ALA A 233 7.07 -3.61 -27.47
N LYS A 234 5.82 -3.29 -27.08
CA LYS A 234 5.49 -2.48 -25.90
C LYS A 234 6.05 -3.11 -24.62
N SER A 235 5.89 -4.42 -24.42
CA SER A 235 6.39 -5.15 -23.25
C SER A 235 7.92 -5.20 -23.14
N LEU A 236 8.62 -4.91 -24.23
CA LEU A 236 10.09 -4.94 -24.31
C LEU A 236 10.74 -3.55 -24.18
N ILE A 237 9.93 -2.49 -24.07
CA ILE A 237 10.43 -1.11 -23.89
C ILE A 237 11.26 -1.04 -22.60
N GLY A 238 12.44 -0.40 -22.70
CA GLY A 238 13.35 -0.18 -21.57
C GLY A 238 14.20 -1.40 -21.18
N LYS A 239 13.96 -2.58 -21.77
CA LYS A 239 14.77 -3.78 -21.50
C LYS A 239 16.13 -3.70 -22.21
N ARG A 240 17.15 -4.28 -21.59
CA ARG A 240 18.51 -4.40 -22.12
C ARG A 240 18.66 -5.60 -23.05
N SER A 241 17.86 -6.65 -22.87
CA SER A 241 17.89 -7.80 -23.78
C SER A 241 16.53 -8.47 -23.94
N ALA A 242 16.29 -9.06 -25.10
CA ALA A 242 15.08 -9.81 -25.39
C ALA A 242 15.27 -10.83 -26.52
N VAL A 243 14.36 -11.79 -26.61
CA VAL A 243 14.19 -12.70 -27.74
C VAL A 243 12.73 -12.68 -28.19
N VAL A 244 12.48 -12.52 -29.49
CA VAL A 244 11.15 -12.66 -30.08
C VAL A 244 11.16 -13.82 -31.05
N ILE A 245 10.18 -14.72 -30.92
CA ILE A 245 10.10 -15.98 -31.66
C ILE A 245 8.89 -15.91 -32.58
N ARG A 246 9.11 -16.09 -33.88
CA ARG A 246 8.04 -16.12 -34.88
C ARG A 246 7.31 -17.46 -34.80
N THR A 247 6.13 -17.46 -34.22
CA THR A 247 5.21 -18.60 -34.21
C THR A 247 3.90 -18.27 -34.93
N PRO A 248 3.17 -19.27 -35.48
CA PRO A 248 2.02 -19.02 -36.34
C PRO A 248 0.86 -18.28 -35.65
N ASN A 249 0.65 -18.50 -34.34
CA ASN A 249 -0.39 -17.83 -33.56
C ASN A 249 0.18 -17.17 -32.29
N GLY A 250 1.50 -16.93 -32.26
CA GLY A 250 2.18 -16.28 -31.15
C GLY A 250 1.80 -14.81 -31.09
N ASN A 251 1.15 -14.43 -30.02
CA ASN A 251 0.75 -13.06 -29.79
C ASN A 251 0.76 -12.77 -28.28
N ILE A 252 0.93 -11.50 -27.94
CA ILE A 252 0.65 -11.00 -26.61
C ILE A 252 -0.72 -10.33 -26.65
N LYS A 253 -1.63 -10.78 -25.80
CA LYS A 253 -2.95 -10.16 -25.63
C LYS A 253 -3.07 -9.62 -24.22
N GLU A 254 -3.47 -8.36 -24.14
CA GLU A 254 -3.93 -7.71 -22.91
C GLU A 254 -5.44 -7.85 -22.90
N ASN A 255 -5.99 -8.65 -21.97
CA ASN A 255 -7.42 -8.84 -21.80
C ASN A 255 -7.89 -8.11 -20.55
N ILE A 256 -9.15 -7.67 -20.55
CA ILE A 256 -9.82 -7.22 -19.34
C ILE A 256 -10.34 -8.46 -18.61
N LEU A 257 -9.99 -8.57 -17.34
CA LEU A 257 -10.44 -9.63 -16.45
C LEU A 257 -11.79 -9.24 -15.82
N PRO A 258 -12.77 -10.16 -15.77
CA PRO A 258 -14.00 -9.93 -15.02
C PRO A 258 -13.69 -9.89 -13.52
N ALA A 259 -13.65 -8.70 -12.94
CA ALA A 259 -13.34 -8.47 -11.53
C ALA A 259 -14.57 -8.49 -10.60
N GLY A 260 -15.77 -8.68 -11.16
CA GLY A 260 -17.04 -8.70 -10.44
C GLY A 260 -17.72 -7.32 -10.36
N GLU A 261 -18.96 -7.32 -9.84
CA GLU A 261 -19.79 -6.12 -9.66
C GLU A 261 -19.88 -5.68 -8.18
N ILE A 262 -20.02 -4.37 -7.98
CA ILE A 262 -20.44 -3.75 -6.72
C ILE A 262 -21.88 -3.26 -6.87
N PHE A 263 -22.71 -3.54 -5.87
CA PHE A 263 -24.11 -3.12 -5.79
C PHE A 263 -24.25 -2.07 -4.68
N PHE A 264 -24.71 -0.88 -5.04
CA PHE A 264 -24.97 0.22 -4.12
C PHE A 264 -26.47 0.32 -3.84
N HIS A 265 -26.83 0.14 -2.57
CA HIS A 265 -28.19 0.31 -2.07
C HIS A 265 -28.28 1.67 -1.38
N GLY A 266 -28.45 2.75 -2.15
CA GLY A 266 -28.59 4.11 -1.63
C GLY A 266 -29.97 4.72 -1.88
N GLU A 267 -30.04 6.05 -1.98
CA GLU A 267 -31.22 6.73 -2.52
C GLU A 267 -31.55 6.24 -3.93
N GLN A 268 -30.52 5.85 -4.69
CA GLN A 268 -30.64 5.15 -5.96
C GLN A 268 -29.97 3.78 -5.87
N GLU A 269 -30.62 2.79 -6.48
CA GLU A 269 -30.09 1.44 -6.66
C GLU A 269 -29.18 1.44 -7.90
N LEU A 270 -27.87 1.38 -7.68
CA LEU A 270 -26.85 1.43 -8.74
C LEU A 270 -25.93 0.22 -8.66
N ARG A 271 -25.30 -0.12 -9.80
CA ARG A 271 -24.27 -1.16 -9.88
C ARG A 271 -23.18 -0.77 -10.85
N ILE A 272 -21.97 -1.26 -10.59
CA ILE A 272 -20.80 -1.02 -11.45
C ILE A 272 -19.88 -2.24 -11.45
N ASN A 273 -19.29 -2.54 -12.60
CA ASN A 273 -18.23 -3.54 -12.68
C ASN A 273 -16.89 -2.94 -12.22
N ILE A 274 -16.10 -3.71 -11.48
CA ILE A 274 -14.84 -3.26 -10.89
C ILE A 274 -13.77 -2.93 -11.96
N ASP A 275 -13.86 -3.53 -13.15
CA ASP A 275 -12.95 -3.31 -14.28
C ASP A 275 -13.07 -1.92 -14.93
N HIS A 276 -14.10 -1.14 -14.59
CA HIS A 276 -14.22 0.27 -14.97
C HIS A 276 -13.23 1.19 -14.24
N GLY A 277 -12.57 0.70 -13.18
CA GLY A 277 -11.57 1.46 -12.43
C GLY A 277 -12.14 2.31 -11.30
N ALA A 278 -11.25 2.83 -10.46
CA ALA A 278 -11.60 3.46 -9.20
C ALA A 278 -12.45 4.72 -9.35
N ASP A 279 -12.17 5.56 -10.34
CA ASP A 279 -12.87 6.84 -10.47
C ASP A 279 -14.35 6.66 -10.82
N GLU A 280 -14.68 5.76 -11.75
CA GLU A 280 -16.08 5.46 -12.08
C GLU A 280 -16.82 4.80 -10.90
N ILE A 281 -16.14 3.95 -10.10
CA ILE A 281 -16.70 3.37 -8.88
C ILE A 281 -17.04 4.47 -7.87
N MET A 282 -16.14 5.43 -7.67
CA MET A 282 -16.35 6.53 -6.72
C MET A 282 -17.42 7.52 -7.19
N ASP A 283 -17.52 7.78 -8.50
CA ASP A 283 -18.58 8.59 -9.08
C ASP A 283 -19.95 7.91 -8.91
N THR A 284 -20.02 6.60 -9.15
CA THR A 284 -21.25 5.80 -8.93
C THR A 284 -21.68 5.79 -7.46
N LEU A 285 -20.73 5.68 -6.53
CA LEU A 285 -21.00 5.80 -5.09
C LEU A 285 -21.61 7.17 -4.76
N GLN A 286 -21.12 8.24 -5.37
CA GLN A 286 -21.65 9.58 -5.16
C GLN A 286 -23.06 9.75 -5.77
N ASP A 287 -23.28 9.21 -6.97
CA ASP A 287 -24.57 9.26 -7.67
C ASP A 287 -25.66 8.45 -6.96
N ALA A 288 -25.28 7.41 -6.20
CA ALA A 288 -26.20 6.62 -5.38
C ALA A 288 -26.80 7.40 -4.19
N GLY A 289 -26.25 8.56 -3.83
CA GLY A 289 -26.74 9.40 -2.73
C GLY A 289 -26.33 8.87 -1.35
N GLU A 290 -27.22 9.01 -0.36
CA GLU A 290 -27.01 8.43 0.98
C GLU A 290 -27.05 6.89 0.91
N ILE A 291 -25.94 6.23 1.27
CA ILE A 291 -25.79 4.78 1.19
C ILE A 291 -26.44 4.09 2.40
N PHE A 292 -27.33 3.14 2.13
CA PHE A 292 -27.93 2.28 3.14
C PHE A 292 -27.16 0.98 3.31
N ASP A 293 -26.74 0.32 2.23
CA ASP A 293 -25.86 -0.84 2.25
C ASP A 293 -25.06 -0.96 0.93
N ILE A 294 -23.98 -1.76 0.96
CA ILE A 294 -23.20 -2.13 -0.22
C ILE A 294 -23.01 -3.64 -0.22
N ASP A 295 -23.24 -4.25 -1.37
CA ASP A 295 -22.98 -5.66 -1.63
C ASP A 295 -22.02 -5.82 -2.80
N GLY A 296 -21.45 -7.01 -2.93
CA GLY A 296 -20.51 -7.35 -3.98
C GLY A 296 -20.86 -8.69 -4.57
N GLN A 297 -20.49 -8.90 -5.82
CA GLN A 297 -20.73 -10.16 -6.50
C GLN A 297 -20.13 -11.33 -5.68
N PRO A 298 -20.92 -12.39 -5.40
CA PRO A 298 -20.40 -13.59 -4.75
C PRO A 298 -19.21 -14.17 -5.50
N ASP A 299 -18.29 -14.80 -4.76
CA ASP A 299 -17.07 -15.43 -5.28
C ASP A 299 -16.05 -14.48 -5.93
N SER A 300 -16.18 -13.15 -5.75
CA SER A 300 -15.11 -12.16 -6.02
C SER A 300 -14.31 -11.83 -4.76
N ASN A 301 -13.08 -11.31 -4.87
CA ASN A 301 -12.30 -10.89 -3.70
C ASN A 301 -13.00 -9.76 -2.93
N VAL A 302 -13.62 -8.82 -3.65
CA VAL A 302 -14.38 -7.70 -3.07
C VAL A 302 -15.66 -8.19 -2.40
N GLY A 303 -16.45 -9.05 -3.04
CA GLY A 303 -17.66 -9.63 -2.44
C GLY A 303 -17.37 -10.50 -1.22
N ASN A 304 -16.26 -11.26 -1.24
CA ASN A 304 -15.79 -12.02 -0.08
C ASN A 304 -15.33 -11.12 1.06
N MET A 305 -14.67 -9.99 0.76
CA MET A 305 -14.31 -8.98 1.76
C MET A 305 -15.56 -8.36 2.38
N PHE A 306 -16.54 -7.94 1.58
CA PHE A 306 -17.81 -7.41 2.10
C PHE A 306 -18.55 -8.42 3.00
N SER A 307 -18.57 -9.70 2.61
CA SER A 307 -19.16 -10.75 3.44
C SER A 307 -18.40 -10.99 4.76
N ARG A 308 -17.07 -10.97 4.71
CA ARG A 308 -16.20 -11.14 5.89
C ARG A 308 -16.33 -10.00 6.88
N ILE A 309 -16.36 -8.75 6.41
CA ILE A 309 -16.50 -7.57 7.29
C ILE A 309 -17.89 -7.54 7.93
N LYS A 310 -18.96 -7.91 7.19
CA LYS A 310 -20.31 -8.04 7.74
C LYS A 310 -20.38 -9.13 8.82
N THR A 311 -19.80 -10.30 8.58
CA THR A 311 -19.73 -11.42 9.55
C THR A 311 -18.94 -11.05 10.80
N SER A 312 -17.73 -10.50 10.63
CA SER A 312 -16.84 -10.14 11.75
C SER A 312 -17.48 -9.10 12.67
N MET A 313 -18.22 -8.16 12.10
CA MET A 313 -18.94 -7.16 12.87
C MET A 313 -20.18 -7.73 13.56
N ALA A 314 -20.89 -8.67 12.95
CA ALA A 314 -22.03 -9.35 13.58
C ALA A 314 -21.59 -10.07 14.87
N ASP A 315 -20.42 -10.71 14.86
CA ASP A 315 -19.82 -11.37 16.02
C ASP A 315 -19.51 -10.37 17.15
N VAL A 316 -18.96 -9.19 16.82
CA VAL A 316 -18.60 -8.14 17.80
C VAL A 316 -19.85 -7.49 18.41
N ALA A 317 -20.89 -7.30 17.61
CA ALA A 317 -22.10 -6.62 18.04
C ALA A 317 -23.02 -7.50 18.92
N GLU A 318 -22.74 -8.82 19.06
CA GLU A 318 -23.65 -9.82 19.65
C GLU A 318 -25.11 -9.64 19.17
N ALA A 319 -25.27 -9.17 17.94
CA ALA A 319 -26.52 -8.60 17.49
C ALA A 319 -27.41 -9.72 16.94
N GLU A 320 -28.29 -10.27 17.77
CA GLU A 320 -29.26 -11.29 17.35
C GLU A 320 -30.25 -10.80 16.27
N ASN A 321 -30.32 -9.51 15.92
CA ASN A 321 -31.34 -8.98 15.00
C ASN A 321 -31.03 -7.64 14.29
N HIS A 322 -29.78 -7.15 14.23
CA HIS A 322 -29.47 -5.93 13.45
C HIS A 322 -28.69 -6.26 12.18
N ALA A 323 -29.22 -5.85 11.02
CA ALA A 323 -28.52 -5.97 9.74
C ALA A 323 -27.24 -5.12 9.79
N VAL A 324 -26.08 -5.80 9.76
CA VAL A 324 -24.78 -5.16 9.59
C VAL A 324 -24.68 -4.64 8.16
N ARG A 325 -24.39 -3.35 7.99
CA ARG A 325 -24.38 -2.69 6.67
C ARG A 325 -23.06 -1.99 6.40
N ILE A 326 -22.63 -2.06 5.15
CA ILE A 326 -21.49 -1.30 4.65
C ILE A 326 -22.01 0.07 4.23
N THR A 327 -21.40 1.12 4.76
CA THR A 327 -21.92 2.50 4.62
C THR A 327 -21.03 3.39 3.77
N ASP A 328 -19.79 2.99 3.52
CA ASP A 328 -18.86 3.69 2.63
C ASP A 328 -17.82 2.71 2.07
N ILE A 329 -17.31 3.02 0.89
CA ILE A 329 -16.10 2.42 0.33
C ILE A 329 -15.15 3.51 -0.18
N LEU A 330 -13.88 3.13 -0.36
CA LEU A 330 -12.92 3.88 -1.15
C LEU A 330 -12.25 2.95 -2.15
N ALA A 331 -12.39 3.26 -3.44
CA ALA A 331 -11.65 2.62 -4.52
C ALA A 331 -10.43 3.44 -4.94
N VAL A 332 -9.33 2.76 -5.23
CA VAL A 332 -8.05 3.36 -5.64
C VAL A 332 -7.39 2.49 -6.72
N ASP A 333 -7.08 3.11 -7.86
CA ASP A 333 -6.32 2.44 -8.92
C ASP A 333 -4.86 2.27 -8.53
N THR A 334 -4.33 1.09 -8.83
CA THR A 334 -2.93 0.75 -8.64
C THR A 334 -2.43 -0.16 -9.76
N LEU A 335 -1.14 -0.47 -9.71
CA LEU A 335 -0.54 -1.47 -10.57
C LEU A 335 -0.09 -2.65 -9.71
N ALA A 336 -0.19 -3.86 -10.24
CA ALA A 336 0.28 -5.08 -9.58
C ALA A 336 1.25 -5.83 -10.51
N PRO A 337 2.43 -6.25 -10.03
CA PRO A 337 3.31 -7.11 -10.80
C PRO A 337 2.69 -8.51 -10.86
N VAL A 338 2.31 -8.96 -12.06
CA VAL A 338 1.72 -10.28 -12.31
C VAL A 338 2.64 -11.07 -13.24
N GLU A 339 2.86 -12.35 -12.93
CA GLU A 339 3.57 -13.25 -13.84
C GLU A 339 2.76 -13.45 -15.12
N ILE A 340 3.42 -13.28 -16.26
CA ILE A 340 2.78 -13.41 -17.56
C ILE A 340 2.47 -14.88 -17.82
N SER A 341 1.20 -15.21 -18.08
CA SER A 341 0.81 -16.58 -18.43
C SER A 341 1.47 -16.99 -19.74
N GLY A 342 2.18 -18.13 -19.74
CA GLY A 342 2.95 -18.61 -20.90
C GLY A 342 4.39 -18.09 -20.97
N ALA A 343 4.85 -17.37 -19.95
CA ALA A 343 6.23 -16.94 -19.74
C ALA A 343 7.26 -18.08 -19.86
N LEU A 344 8.41 -17.79 -20.45
CA LEU A 344 9.54 -18.71 -20.61
C LEU A 344 10.61 -18.51 -19.53
N ALA A 345 10.72 -17.32 -18.96
CA ALA A 345 11.78 -16.97 -18.02
C ALA A 345 11.27 -16.34 -16.71
N GLY A 346 9.96 -16.42 -16.46
CA GLY A 346 9.33 -15.79 -15.29
C GLY A 346 9.10 -14.30 -15.49
N GLU A 347 8.78 -13.89 -16.72
CA GLU A 347 8.43 -12.52 -17.05
C GLU A 347 7.26 -12.02 -16.20
N THR A 348 7.42 -10.82 -15.66
CA THR A 348 6.35 -10.09 -14.97
C THR A 348 5.95 -8.85 -15.77
N CYS A 349 4.70 -8.44 -15.60
CA CYS A 349 4.17 -7.21 -16.15
C CYS A 349 3.38 -6.47 -15.07
N MET A 350 3.29 -5.15 -15.20
CA MET A 350 2.47 -4.34 -14.31
C MET A 350 1.05 -4.33 -14.86
N GLU A 351 0.16 -5.06 -14.21
CA GLU A 351 -1.27 -5.09 -14.54
C GLU A 351 -2.03 -4.03 -13.76
N LYS A 352 -3.13 -3.54 -14.32
CA LYS A 352 -4.03 -2.65 -13.61
C LYS A 352 -4.77 -3.43 -12.53
N ALA A 353 -4.89 -2.81 -11.36
CA ALA A 353 -5.64 -3.35 -10.26
C ALA A 353 -6.40 -2.24 -9.52
N VAL A 354 -7.49 -2.61 -8.86
CA VAL A 354 -8.30 -1.70 -8.05
C VAL A 354 -8.25 -2.18 -6.60
N GLY A 355 -7.70 -1.34 -5.73
CA GLY A 355 -7.74 -1.53 -4.28
C GLY A 355 -9.00 -0.91 -3.71
N ILE A 356 -9.77 -1.68 -2.94
CA ILE A 356 -11.01 -1.21 -2.30
C ILE A 356 -10.86 -1.34 -0.79
N ALA A 357 -11.19 -0.28 -0.06
CA ALA A 357 -11.47 -0.33 1.36
C ALA A 357 -12.97 -0.21 1.61
N ALA A 358 -13.51 -0.97 2.55
CA ALA A 358 -14.90 -0.86 2.99
C ALA A 358 -14.98 -0.48 4.45
N MET A 359 -16.07 0.19 4.83
CA MET A 359 -16.36 0.54 6.21
C MET A 359 -17.77 0.09 6.61
N VAL A 360 -17.84 -0.64 7.72
CA VAL A 360 -19.09 -1.03 8.36
C VAL A 360 -19.33 -0.16 9.58
N LYS A 361 -20.59 0.24 9.77
CA LYS A 361 -21.08 0.96 10.95
C LYS A 361 -22.21 0.16 11.59
N THR A 362 -22.19 0.00 12.91
CA THR A 362 -23.35 -0.53 13.67
C THR A 362 -23.84 0.49 14.69
N ALA A 363 -25.04 0.24 15.23
CA ALA A 363 -25.74 1.20 16.07
C ALA A 363 -24.98 1.54 17.36
N HIS A 364 -24.50 0.53 18.12
CA HIS A 364 -23.75 0.75 19.36
C HIS A 364 -22.80 -0.44 19.64
N LEU A 365 -21.57 -0.14 20.12
CA LEU A 365 -20.69 -1.13 20.75
C LEU A 365 -21.12 -1.40 22.20
N PRO A 366 -20.86 -2.59 22.76
CA PRO A 366 -21.13 -2.91 24.16
C PRO A 366 -20.11 -2.26 25.11
N MET A 367 -19.79 -0.97 24.90
CA MET A 367 -18.88 -0.18 25.75
C MET A 367 -19.30 -0.15 27.20
N GLN A 368 -20.61 -0.27 27.46
CA GLN A 368 -21.16 -0.38 28.80
C GLN A 368 -20.66 -1.64 29.53
N LYS A 369 -20.53 -2.78 28.84
CA LYS A 369 -19.97 -4.01 29.42
C LYS A 369 -18.50 -3.83 29.81
N ILE A 370 -17.73 -3.10 28.99
CA ILE A 370 -16.32 -2.76 29.28
C ILE A 370 -16.24 -1.85 30.51
N ALA A 371 -17.09 -0.82 30.60
CA ALA A 371 -17.15 0.08 31.74
C ALA A 371 -17.49 -0.68 33.04
N GLU A 372 -18.50 -1.55 33.01
CA GLU A 372 -18.88 -2.38 34.16
C GLU A 372 -17.78 -3.35 34.60
N GLN A 373 -17.04 -3.94 33.65
CA GLN A 373 -15.94 -4.82 33.97
C GLN A 373 -14.74 -4.05 34.54
N LEU A 374 -14.42 -2.87 33.98
CA LEU A 374 -13.39 -1.98 34.52
C LEU A 374 -13.72 -1.51 35.93
N GLU A 375 -14.99 -1.18 36.22
CA GLU A 375 -15.42 -0.78 37.56
C GLU A 375 -15.22 -1.90 38.59
N LYS A 376 -15.50 -3.16 38.21
CA LYS A 376 -15.24 -4.33 39.06
C LYS A 376 -13.76 -4.53 39.32
N ASP A 377 -12.92 -4.40 38.29
CA ASP A 377 -11.49 -4.70 38.36
C ASP A 377 -10.66 -3.59 39.02
N LEU A 378 -11.07 -2.32 38.89
CA LEU A 378 -10.38 -1.15 39.42
C LEU A 378 -10.96 -0.65 40.75
N HIS A 379 -12.13 -1.15 41.16
CA HIS A 379 -12.89 -0.64 42.30
C HIS A 379 -13.14 0.88 42.24
N THR A 380 -13.18 1.43 41.02
CA THR A 380 -13.30 2.86 40.71
C THR A 380 -14.43 3.02 39.70
N LYS A 381 -15.27 4.04 39.88
CA LYS A 381 -16.41 4.28 38.98
C LYS A 381 -15.94 4.46 37.53
N ALA A 382 -16.51 3.69 36.61
CA ALA A 382 -16.20 3.79 35.18
C ALA A 382 -17.49 4.07 34.40
N VAL A 383 -17.48 5.10 33.55
CA VAL A 383 -18.66 5.52 32.79
C VAL A 383 -18.32 5.73 31.31
N VAL A 384 -19.23 5.34 30.43
CA VAL A 384 -19.19 5.76 29.02
C VAL A 384 -19.62 7.21 28.95
N ALA A 385 -18.86 8.04 28.24
CA ALA A 385 -18.94 9.48 28.28
C ALA A 385 -18.67 10.07 26.89
N GLY A 386 -19.72 10.61 26.26
CA GLY A 386 -19.62 11.43 25.06
C GLY A 386 -19.23 10.67 23.78
N VAL A 387 -19.65 11.22 22.65
CA VAL A 387 -19.37 10.69 21.31
C VAL A 387 -17.92 10.99 20.92
N GLU A 388 -17.20 9.98 20.42
CA GLU A 388 -15.77 10.05 20.04
C GLU A 388 -15.42 11.31 19.23
N ALA A 389 -16.14 11.60 18.15
CA ALA A 389 -15.89 12.75 17.30
C ALA A 389 -16.05 14.11 18.01
N VAL A 390 -16.99 14.21 18.96
CA VAL A 390 -17.18 15.42 19.77
C VAL A 390 -16.00 15.59 20.74
N MET A 391 -15.60 14.50 21.41
CA MET A 391 -14.46 14.51 22.31
C MET A 391 -13.15 14.83 21.56
N ALA A 392 -12.94 14.25 20.38
CA ALA A 392 -11.81 14.56 19.51
C ALA A 392 -11.76 16.05 19.16
N SER A 393 -12.90 16.65 18.84
CA SER A 393 -13.00 18.09 18.51
C SER A 393 -12.64 18.97 19.71
N LEU A 394 -13.14 18.64 20.91
CA LEU A 394 -12.78 19.34 22.14
C LEU A 394 -11.30 19.23 22.48
N GLY A 395 -10.70 18.05 22.29
CA GLY A 395 -9.27 17.86 22.45
C GLY A 395 -8.47 18.67 21.44
N ALA A 396 -8.85 18.64 20.17
CA ALA A 396 -8.18 19.35 19.08
C ALA A 396 -8.13 20.87 19.30
N MET A 397 -9.18 21.45 19.90
CA MET A 397 -9.23 22.87 20.31
C MET A 397 -8.13 23.28 21.31
N THR A 398 -7.51 22.32 21.99
CA THR A 398 -6.35 22.61 22.87
C THR A 398 -5.04 22.79 22.10
N THR A 399 -5.06 22.58 20.78
CA THR A 399 -3.91 22.87 19.90
C THR A 399 -3.70 24.38 19.81
N PRO A 400 -2.50 24.90 20.14
CA PRO A 400 -2.20 26.32 20.04
C PRO A 400 -2.47 26.89 18.63
N GLY A 401 -3.14 28.04 18.57
CA GLY A 401 -3.43 28.74 17.31
C GLY A 401 -4.70 28.30 16.59
N THR A 402 -5.44 27.32 17.12
CA THR A 402 -6.75 26.93 16.60
C THR A 402 -7.84 27.93 16.98
N ARG A 403 -8.92 27.98 16.19
CA ARG A 403 -10.13 28.77 16.47
C ARG A 403 -11.37 28.08 15.92
N LEU A 404 -12.54 28.45 16.44
CA LEU A 404 -13.82 28.03 15.87
C LEU A 404 -14.18 28.89 14.63
N PRO A 405 -14.89 28.31 13.64
CA PRO A 405 -15.20 26.89 13.49
C PRO A 405 -13.94 26.04 13.21
N LEU A 406 -13.87 24.84 13.76
CA LEU A 406 -12.72 23.94 13.67
C LEU A 406 -13.11 22.61 13.04
N ALA A 407 -12.43 22.24 11.95
CA ALA A 407 -12.48 20.89 11.43
C ALA A 407 -11.37 20.02 12.04
N ILE A 408 -11.67 18.75 12.25
CA ILE A 408 -10.69 17.72 12.59
C ILE A 408 -10.71 16.63 11.52
N LEU A 409 -9.54 16.05 11.28
CA LEU A 409 -9.39 14.82 10.52
C LEU A 409 -8.67 13.81 11.39
N ASP A 410 -9.38 12.79 11.84
CA ASP A 410 -8.80 11.63 12.52
C ASP A 410 -8.44 10.56 11.50
N MET A 411 -7.13 10.35 11.34
CA MET A 411 -6.58 9.45 10.34
C MET A 411 -6.09 8.17 11.00
N GLY A 412 -6.97 7.17 11.04
CA GLY A 412 -6.71 5.88 11.67
C GLY A 412 -6.04 4.85 10.74
N GLY A 413 -6.17 3.58 11.14
CA GLY A 413 -5.77 2.44 10.31
C GLY A 413 -6.84 2.05 9.28
N GLY A 414 -8.09 1.91 9.72
CA GLY A 414 -9.21 1.45 8.88
C GLY A 414 -10.08 2.56 8.27
N SER A 415 -10.20 3.71 8.94
CA SER A 415 -11.06 4.81 8.52
C SER A 415 -10.38 6.18 8.65
N THR A 416 -10.92 7.12 7.88
CA THR A 416 -10.64 8.56 8.00
C THR A 416 -11.91 9.23 8.46
N ASP A 417 -11.91 9.76 9.68
CA ASP A 417 -13.07 10.40 10.27
C ASP A 417 -12.90 11.92 10.22
N ALA A 418 -13.97 12.65 9.91
CA ALA A 418 -13.95 14.10 9.92
C ALA A 418 -15.06 14.64 10.81
N ALA A 419 -14.76 15.71 11.54
CA ALA A 419 -15.78 16.46 12.25
C ALA A 419 -15.55 17.96 12.11
N VAL A 420 -16.63 18.74 12.08
CA VAL A 420 -16.61 20.21 12.13
C VAL A 420 -17.35 20.64 13.38
N LEU A 421 -16.63 21.34 14.26
CA LEU A 421 -17.16 22.01 15.43
C LEU A 421 -17.41 23.48 15.10
N GLU A 422 -18.68 23.87 15.16
CA GLU A 422 -19.14 25.24 14.89
C GLU A 422 -18.98 26.14 16.13
N ALA A 423 -19.01 27.45 15.90
CA ALA A 423 -18.93 28.44 16.98
C ALA A 423 -20.13 28.39 17.95
N ASP A 424 -21.26 27.83 17.52
CA ASP A 424 -22.46 27.63 18.34
C ASP A 424 -22.48 26.28 19.08
N GLY A 425 -21.41 25.50 18.97
CA GLY A 425 -21.28 24.19 19.62
C GLY A 425 -21.89 23.03 18.85
N ARG A 426 -22.48 23.24 17.67
CA ARG A 426 -22.92 22.12 16.81
C ARG A 426 -21.72 21.37 16.25
N VAL A 427 -21.81 20.04 16.24
CA VAL A 427 -20.80 19.16 15.65
C VAL A 427 -21.42 18.38 14.51
N ARG A 428 -20.81 18.47 13.32
CA ARG A 428 -21.11 17.61 12.17
C ARG A 428 -20.00 16.58 12.03
N THR A 429 -20.33 15.33 11.76
CA THR A 429 -19.36 14.23 11.72
C THR A 429 -19.60 13.34 10.51
N THR A 430 -18.55 12.82 9.93
CA THR A 430 -18.62 11.75 8.93
C THR A 430 -17.48 10.76 9.16
N HIS A 431 -17.68 9.52 8.71
CA HIS A 431 -16.71 8.44 8.75
C HIS A 431 -16.53 7.92 7.34
N GLN A 432 -15.29 7.75 6.90
CA GLN A 432 -14.97 7.30 5.55
C GLN A 432 -14.06 6.09 5.55
N ALA A 433 -14.32 5.16 4.64
CA ALA A 433 -13.50 3.99 4.42
C ALA A 433 -12.13 4.37 3.84
N GLY A 434 -11.12 3.58 4.19
CA GLY A 434 -9.76 3.75 3.68
C GLY A 434 -8.92 4.67 4.54
N ALA A 435 -7.88 4.10 5.14
CA ALA A 435 -6.83 4.89 5.78
C ALA A 435 -5.50 4.13 5.69
N GLY A 436 -4.78 4.00 6.81
CA GLY A 436 -3.44 3.42 6.81
C GLY A 436 -3.33 1.99 6.26
N GLU A 437 -4.35 1.14 6.41
CA GLU A 437 -4.31 -0.25 5.92
C GLU A 437 -4.37 -0.35 4.40
N LEU A 438 -5.20 0.48 3.76
CA LEU A 438 -5.27 0.56 2.30
C LEU A 438 -3.94 1.02 1.72
N VAL A 439 -3.29 2.01 2.33
CA VAL A 439 -1.94 2.45 1.92
C VAL A 439 -0.94 1.30 1.99
N THR A 440 -0.95 0.54 3.08
CA THR A 440 -0.05 -0.60 3.25
C THR A 440 -0.30 -1.69 2.21
N MET A 441 -1.56 -1.98 1.91
CA MET A 441 -1.92 -2.93 0.85
C MET A 441 -1.45 -2.44 -0.53
N LEU A 442 -1.67 -1.17 -0.87
CA LEU A 442 -1.24 -0.58 -2.14
C LEU A 442 0.29 -0.69 -2.31
N ILE A 443 1.05 -0.34 -1.27
CA ILE A 443 2.52 -0.48 -1.26
C ILE A 443 2.92 -1.94 -1.43
N GLN A 444 2.30 -2.86 -0.68
CA GLN A 444 2.60 -4.28 -0.75
C GLN A 444 2.38 -4.82 -2.16
N THR A 445 1.22 -4.54 -2.74
CA THR A 445 0.83 -5.03 -4.07
C THR A 445 1.71 -4.44 -5.16
N GLU A 446 1.85 -3.12 -5.22
CA GLU A 446 2.54 -2.46 -6.34
C GLU A 446 4.05 -2.73 -6.36
N LEU A 447 4.65 -2.96 -5.18
CA LEU A 447 6.05 -3.36 -5.07
C LEU A 447 6.26 -4.89 -5.11
N GLY A 448 5.18 -5.69 -5.15
CA GLY A 448 5.29 -7.16 -5.15
C GLY A 448 5.92 -7.72 -3.87
N LEU A 449 5.72 -7.07 -2.72
CA LEU A 449 6.34 -7.43 -1.46
C LEU A 449 5.71 -8.69 -0.86
N LYS A 450 6.55 -9.62 -0.40
CA LYS A 450 6.08 -10.86 0.24
C LYS A 450 5.55 -10.62 1.65
N SER A 451 6.07 -9.60 2.33
CA SER A 451 5.79 -9.30 3.73
C SER A 451 4.94 -8.04 3.86
N ARG A 452 3.73 -8.18 4.40
CA ARG A 452 2.87 -7.03 4.77
C ARG A 452 3.52 -6.16 5.83
N THR A 453 4.33 -6.73 6.72
CA THR A 453 5.09 -5.99 7.73
C THR A 453 6.12 -5.06 7.06
N THR A 454 6.80 -5.52 6.01
CA THR A 454 7.76 -4.68 5.27
C THR A 454 7.03 -3.51 4.60
N ALA A 455 5.86 -3.74 4.00
CA ALA A 455 5.05 -2.66 3.45
C ALA A 455 4.61 -1.63 4.51
N GLU A 456 4.22 -2.08 5.70
CA GLU A 456 3.87 -1.21 6.83
C GLU A 456 5.07 -0.39 7.32
N GLN A 457 6.27 -0.97 7.31
CA GLN A 457 7.50 -0.28 7.69
C GLN A 457 7.92 0.72 6.60
N ILE A 458 7.82 0.36 5.31
CA ILE A 458 8.04 1.28 4.18
C ILE A 458 7.13 2.49 4.31
N LYS A 459 5.85 2.29 4.64
CA LYS A 459 4.89 3.38 4.86
C LYS A 459 5.39 4.37 5.93
N LYS A 460 5.98 3.88 7.02
CA LYS A 460 6.29 4.67 8.23
C LYS A 460 7.68 5.28 8.29
N TYR A 461 8.65 4.69 7.58
CA TYR A 461 10.06 5.06 7.74
C TYR A 461 10.68 5.58 6.45
N PRO A 462 11.63 6.54 6.56
CA PRO A 462 12.40 7.01 5.43
C PRO A 462 13.39 5.93 4.96
N LEU A 463 13.81 6.04 3.70
CA LEU A 463 14.70 5.11 3.02
C LEU A 463 16.14 5.63 2.96
N GLY A 464 17.07 4.70 2.84
CA GLY A 464 18.45 4.96 2.42
C GLY A 464 19.02 3.82 1.59
N LYS A 465 20.02 4.10 0.77
CA LYS A 465 20.81 3.11 0.02
C LYS A 465 22.21 3.04 0.63
N VAL A 466 22.60 1.85 1.09
CA VAL A 466 23.95 1.63 1.61
C VAL A 466 24.90 1.43 0.42
N GLU A 467 25.74 2.42 0.17
CA GLU A 467 26.66 2.44 -0.98
C GLU A 467 28.07 2.01 -0.61
N SER A 468 28.44 2.14 0.67
CA SER A 468 29.70 1.62 1.21
C SER A 468 29.52 1.14 2.65
N LEU A 469 30.55 0.54 3.21
CA LEU A 469 30.56 0.16 4.63
C LEU A 469 30.63 1.37 5.58
N PHE A 470 30.82 2.60 5.08
CA PHE A 470 30.97 3.80 5.91
C PHE A 470 30.01 4.93 5.54
N HIS A 471 29.17 4.75 4.52
CA HIS A 471 28.19 5.76 4.16
C HIS A 471 26.95 5.19 3.50
N LEU A 472 25.84 5.90 3.67
CA LEU A 472 24.60 5.66 2.96
C LEU A 472 24.09 6.94 2.30
N ARG A 473 23.33 6.79 1.22
CA ARG A 473 22.59 7.87 0.56
C ARG A 473 21.15 7.85 1.05
N LEU A 474 20.67 8.97 1.56
CA LEU A 474 19.29 9.14 2.02
C LEU A 474 18.34 9.36 0.84
N GLU A 475 17.04 9.12 1.04
CA GLU A 475 16.01 9.33 0.01
C GLU A 475 15.90 10.77 -0.50
N ASN A 476 16.38 11.75 0.25
CA ASN A 476 16.48 13.16 -0.17
C ASN A 476 17.78 13.48 -0.94
N GLY A 477 18.62 12.47 -1.20
CA GLY A 477 19.90 12.58 -1.89
C GLY A 477 21.09 12.97 -1.00
N ALA A 478 20.87 13.30 0.28
CA ALA A 478 21.95 13.62 1.20
C ALA A 478 22.78 12.37 1.55
N MET A 479 24.07 12.56 1.79
CA MET A 479 24.99 11.49 2.20
C MET A 479 25.19 11.52 3.71
N GLN A 480 25.08 10.36 4.35
CA GLN A 480 25.35 10.18 5.77
C GLN A 480 26.56 9.27 5.94
N PHE A 481 27.55 9.73 6.70
CA PHE A 481 28.78 9.00 7.00
C PHE A 481 28.74 8.43 8.43
N PHE A 482 29.37 7.27 8.61
CA PHE A 482 29.46 6.57 9.88
C PHE A 482 30.92 6.45 10.32
N THR A 483 31.17 6.60 11.61
CA THR A 483 32.50 6.39 12.22
C THR A 483 32.84 4.92 12.37
N GLU A 484 31.82 4.09 12.56
CA GLU A 484 31.93 2.63 12.65
C GLU A 484 31.43 2.01 11.34
N SER A 485 31.96 0.83 11.01
CA SER A 485 31.53 0.10 9.82
C SER A 485 30.07 -0.32 9.96
N ILE A 486 29.28 -0.03 8.94
CA ILE A 486 27.95 -0.60 8.73
C ILE A 486 28.11 -2.13 8.61
N ASP A 487 27.14 -2.88 9.13
CA ASP A 487 27.09 -4.33 8.99
C ASP A 487 27.07 -4.70 7.48
N PRO A 488 27.99 -5.58 7.02
CA PRO A 488 28.07 -5.97 5.61
C PRO A 488 26.77 -6.53 5.02
N ARG A 489 25.84 -7.02 5.85
CA ARG A 489 24.52 -7.50 5.39
C ARG A 489 23.65 -6.42 4.75
N TYR A 490 23.90 -5.14 5.04
CA TYR A 490 23.18 -4.03 4.42
C TYR A 490 23.85 -3.51 3.14
N TYR A 491 25.10 -3.88 2.88
CA TYR A 491 25.86 -3.35 1.75
C TYR A 491 25.16 -3.63 0.42
N GLY A 492 24.97 -2.58 -0.38
CA GLY A 492 24.29 -2.68 -1.67
C GLY A 492 22.77 -2.78 -1.59
N HIS A 493 22.16 -2.81 -0.41
CA HIS A 493 20.71 -2.89 -0.24
C HIS A 493 20.07 -1.53 0.06
N VAL A 494 18.79 -1.41 -0.28
CA VAL A 494 17.94 -0.34 0.25
C VAL A 494 17.55 -0.73 1.68
N VAL A 495 17.61 0.24 2.59
CA VAL A 495 17.27 0.06 4.00
C VAL A 495 16.25 1.10 4.44
N LEU A 496 15.42 0.72 5.40
CA LEU A 496 14.55 1.63 6.15
C LEU A 496 15.28 2.11 7.40
N LEU A 497 15.16 3.40 7.68
CA LEU A 497 15.78 4.04 8.83
C LEU A 497 14.77 4.10 9.98
N ALA A 498 14.66 2.99 10.71
CA ALA A 498 13.83 2.91 11.91
C ALA A 498 14.57 3.52 13.12
N PRO A 499 13.87 3.89 14.21
CA PRO A 499 14.52 4.42 15.40
C PRO A 499 15.53 3.44 16.00
N GLY A 500 16.82 3.78 15.89
CA GLY A 500 17.92 3.01 16.47
C GLY A 500 18.39 1.80 15.65
N GLU A 501 17.78 1.51 14.50
CA GLU A 501 18.17 0.38 13.66
C GLU A 501 17.92 0.59 12.16
N MET A 502 18.64 -0.16 11.33
CA MET A 502 18.39 -0.24 9.89
C MET A 502 17.67 -1.55 9.56
N LEU A 503 16.58 -1.47 8.80
CA LEU A 503 15.84 -2.65 8.35
C LEU A 503 16.10 -2.86 6.86
N LYS A 504 16.61 -4.03 6.50
CA LYS A 504 16.95 -4.35 5.10
C LYS A 504 15.69 -4.66 4.30
N ILE A 505 15.58 -4.10 3.09
CA ILE A 505 14.60 -4.54 2.10
C ILE A 505 15.26 -5.67 1.30
N GLU A 506 14.63 -6.85 1.34
CA GLU A 506 15.16 -8.08 0.72
C GLU A 506 14.97 -8.06 -0.80
N GLU A 507 13.87 -7.49 -1.25
CA GLU A 507 13.55 -7.32 -2.65
C GLU A 507 14.50 -6.31 -3.33
N ASP A 508 15.00 -6.65 -4.51
CA ASP A 508 15.88 -5.77 -5.30
C ASP A 508 15.06 -4.71 -6.04
N ILE A 509 14.56 -3.73 -5.28
CA ILE A 509 13.75 -2.64 -5.78
C ILE A 509 14.54 -1.33 -5.62
N PRO A 510 14.66 -0.51 -6.67
CA PRO A 510 15.30 0.80 -6.58
C PRO A 510 14.65 1.69 -5.52
N MET A 511 15.46 2.44 -4.76
CA MET A 511 14.99 3.32 -3.69
C MET A 511 13.97 4.34 -4.20
N GLU A 512 14.20 4.88 -5.40
CA GLU A 512 13.35 5.86 -6.07
C GLU A 512 11.96 5.29 -6.38
N ARG A 513 11.89 4.01 -6.77
CA ARG A 513 10.61 3.34 -7.04
C ARG A 513 9.82 3.11 -5.76
N ILE A 514 10.49 2.70 -4.67
CA ILE A 514 9.84 2.53 -3.37
C ILE A 514 9.29 3.87 -2.86
N LEU A 515 10.09 4.94 -2.99
CA LEU A 515 9.69 6.30 -2.62
C LEU A 515 8.47 6.77 -3.42
N GLU A 516 8.48 6.58 -4.74
CA GLU A 516 7.37 6.93 -5.63
C GLU A 516 6.07 6.22 -5.21
N VAL A 517 6.11 4.89 -5.09
CA VAL A 517 4.93 4.08 -4.71
C VAL A 517 4.43 4.45 -3.31
N ARG A 518 5.33 4.62 -2.34
CA ARG A 518 4.97 5.03 -0.96
C ARG A 518 4.20 6.34 -0.97
N ARG A 519 4.72 7.35 -1.67
CA ARG A 519 4.12 8.70 -1.70
C ARG A 519 2.80 8.70 -2.46
N GLU A 520 2.74 8.01 -3.59
CA GLU A 520 1.52 7.98 -4.39
C GLU A 520 0.40 7.19 -3.69
N ALA A 521 0.72 6.07 -3.02
CA ALA A 521 -0.24 5.34 -2.21
C ALA A 521 -0.83 6.21 -1.08
N LYS A 522 0.01 6.94 -0.34
CA LYS A 522 -0.44 7.89 0.70
C LYS A 522 -1.33 8.99 0.11
N ARG A 523 -0.94 9.56 -1.03
CA ARG A 523 -1.67 10.64 -1.71
C ARG A 523 -3.06 10.17 -2.17
N LYS A 524 -3.12 9.04 -2.90
CA LYS A 524 -4.36 8.46 -3.43
C LYS A 524 -5.38 8.12 -2.34
N VAL A 525 -4.93 7.75 -1.13
CA VAL A 525 -5.81 7.43 0.00
C VAL A 525 -6.13 8.68 0.82
N PHE A 526 -5.13 9.28 1.48
CA PHE A 526 -5.38 10.30 2.49
C PHE A 526 -5.81 11.65 1.90
N VAL A 527 -5.24 12.08 0.78
CA VAL A 527 -5.65 13.36 0.17
C VAL A 527 -7.06 13.26 -0.39
N ARG A 528 -7.37 12.16 -1.11
CA ARG A 528 -8.71 11.90 -1.64
C ARG A 528 -9.75 11.85 -0.51
N ASN A 529 -9.47 11.09 0.55
CA ASN A 529 -10.38 10.99 1.70
C ASN A 529 -10.50 12.29 2.49
N ALA A 530 -9.42 13.03 2.74
CA ALA A 530 -9.52 14.30 3.45
C ALA A 530 -10.43 15.29 2.72
N VAL A 531 -10.27 15.44 1.40
CA VAL A 531 -11.13 16.31 0.58
C VAL A 531 -12.58 15.83 0.59
N ARG A 532 -12.79 14.52 0.41
CA ARG A 532 -14.11 13.89 0.40
C ARG A 532 -14.83 14.05 1.75
N ALA A 533 -14.13 13.79 2.86
CA ALA A 533 -14.66 13.86 4.22
C ALA A 533 -14.98 15.29 4.61
N LEU A 534 -14.04 16.22 4.41
CA LEU A 534 -14.27 17.63 4.71
C LEU A 534 -15.42 18.22 3.90
N ARG A 535 -15.61 17.81 2.63
CA ARG A 535 -16.71 18.31 1.80
C ARG A 535 -18.08 17.90 2.35
N GLN A 536 -18.20 16.69 2.92
CA GLN A 536 -19.45 16.22 3.53
C GLN A 536 -19.81 16.99 4.81
N VAL A 537 -18.82 17.36 5.62
CA VAL A 537 -19.06 18.07 6.90
C VAL A 537 -18.99 19.59 6.77
N ALA A 538 -18.49 20.11 5.66
CA ALA A 538 -18.39 21.54 5.40
C ALA A 538 -19.77 22.22 5.41
N PRO A 539 -19.88 23.45 5.95
CA PRO A 539 -21.07 24.27 5.79
C PRO A 539 -21.40 24.43 4.30
N GLU A 540 -22.65 24.15 3.92
CA GLU A 540 -23.13 24.19 2.52
C GLU A 540 -22.37 23.24 1.56
N HIS A 541 -21.62 22.27 2.10
CA HIS A 541 -20.74 21.38 1.34
C HIS A 541 -19.61 22.10 0.58
N GLU A 542 -19.27 23.33 0.98
CA GLU A 542 -18.21 24.13 0.37
C GLU A 542 -16.98 24.15 1.28
N LEU A 543 -15.87 23.56 0.82
CA LEU A 543 -14.63 23.40 1.58
C LEU A 543 -14.07 24.74 2.07
N ARG A 544 -14.24 25.81 1.29
CA ARG A 544 -13.77 27.16 1.65
C ARG A 544 -14.42 27.72 2.92
N ASN A 545 -15.54 27.15 3.35
CA ASN A 545 -16.23 27.55 4.58
C ASN A 545 -15.56 26.97 5.84
N ILE A 546 -14.58 26.07 5.69
CA ILE A 546 -13.77 25.55 6.79
C ILE A 546 -12.48 26.36 6.88
N PRO A 547 -12.26 27.18 7.93
CA PRO A 547 -11.08 28.04 8.01
C PRO A 547 -9.82 27.29 8.46
N ASN A 548 -9.97 26.27 9.31
CA ASN A 548 -8.85 25.53 9.89
C ASN A 548 -9.18 24.06 10.14
N VAL A 549 -8.22 23.19 9.82
CA VAL A 549 -8.26 21.74 9.94
C VAL A 549 -7.10 21.29 10.82
N VAL A 550 -7.39 20.49 11.85
CA VAL A 550 -6.38 19.86 12.71
C VAL A 550 -6.33 18.37 12.43
N LEU A 551 -5.14 17.88 12.08
CA LEU A 551 -4.89 16.48 11.82
C LEU A 551 -4.58 15.76 13.14
N VAL A 552 -5.37 14.72 13.45
CA VAL A 552 -5.20 13.86 14.63
C VAL A 552 -5.15 12.39 14.22
N GLY A 553 -4.82 11.52 15.17
CA GLY A 553 -4.74 10.08 14.94
C GLY A 553 -3.35 9.58 14.57
N GLY A 554 -3.20 8.26 14.46
CA GLY A 554 -1.90 7.62 14.26
C GLY A 554 -1.24 7.98 12.92
N SER A 555 -2.02 8.11 11.85
CA SER A 555 -1.48 8.46 10.53
C SER A 555 -1.11 9.95 10.42
N ALA A 556 -1.57 10.80 11.34
CA ALA A 556 -1.10 12.19 11.46
C ALA A 556 0.32 12.26 12.03
N GLU A 557 0.87 11.15 12.54
CA GLU A 557 2.27 11.09 12.99
C GLU A 557 3.29 10.90 11.87
N ASP A 558 2.81 10.48 10.71
CA ASP A 558 3.61 10.26 9.51
C ASP A 558 4.36 11.52 9.09
N PHE A 559 5.55 11.34 8.52
CA PHE A 559 6.42 12.43 8.11
C PHE A 559 6.06 13.02 6.74
N GLU A 560 5.14 12.41 5.98
CA GLU A 560 4.73 12.88 4.64
C GLU A 560 3.25 13.28 4.58
N ILE A 561 2.35 12.52 5.23
CA ILE A 561 0.88 12.74 5.12
C ILE A 561 0.47 14.16 5.52
N PRO A 562 0.92 14.74 6.66
CA PRO A 562 0.55 16.11 7.02
C PRO A 562 0.98 17.15 5.98
N GLU A 563 2.16 16.99 5.38
CA GLU A 563 2.66 17.90 4.35
C GLU A 563 1.85 17.79 3.05
N MET A 564 1.50 16.57 2.63
CA MET A 564 0.64 16.31 1.47
C MET A 564 -0.74 16.96 1.64
N LEU A 565 -1.33 16.83 2.84
CA LEU A 565 -2.63 17.43 3.15
C LEU A 565 -2.57 18.95 3.25
N MET A 566 -1.50 19.49 3.84
CA MET A 566 -1.27 20.93 3.87
C MET A 566 -1.20 21.50 2.45
N GLN A 567 -0.44 20.85 1.55
CA GLN A 567 -0.33 21.28 0.16
C GLN A 567 -1.68 21.23 -0.57
N ALA A 568 -2.44 20.15 -0.42
CA ALA A 568 -3.72 19.98 -1.09
C ALA A 568 -4.79 20.95 -0.56
N LEU A 569 -4.85 21.19 0.75
CA LEU A 569 -5.85 22.06 1.38
C LEU A 569 -5.51 23.56 1.27
N ALA A 570 -4.24 23.90 1.02
CA ALA A 570 -3.81 25.27 0.76
C ALA A 570 -4.48 25.86 -0.50
N GLU A 571 -4.83 25.04 -1.50
CA GLU A 571 -5.58 25.46 -2.69
C GLU A 571 -6.96 26.04 -2.35
N TYR A 572 -7.54 25.59 -1.23
CA TYR A 572 -8.83 26.06 -0.70
C TYR A 572 -8.67 27.18 0.34
N ARG A 573 -7.43 27.63 0.60
CA ARG A 573 -7.08 28.61 1.67
C ARG A 573 -7.42 28.13 3.08
N ILE A 574 -7.41 26.82 3.29
CA ILE A 574 -7.67 26.20 4.58
C ILE A 574 -6.33 26.07 5.32
N VAL A 575 -6.29 26.52 6.57
CA VAL A 575 -5.13 26.26 7.44
C VAL A 575 -5.17 24.81 7.90
N CYS A 576 -4.26 23.98 7.40
CA CYS A 576 -4.17 22.57 7.78
C CYS A 576 -2.82 22.28 8.44
N GLY A 577 -2.83 21.54 9.54
CA GLY A 577 -1.60 21.12 10.19
C GLY A 577 -1.78 19.99 11.19
N ARG A 578 -0.66 19.37 11.56
CA ARG A 578 -0.59 18.37 12.62
C ARG A 578 -1.03 18.97 13.95
N GLY A 579 -1.97 18.32 14.63
CA GLY A 579 -2.39 18.72 15.96
C GLY A 579 -1.24 18.71 16.95
N ASN A 580 -1.35 19.56 17.97
CA ASN A 580 -0.48 19.54 19.13
C ASN A 580 -1.35 19.68 20.38
N ILE A 581 -2.02 18.58 20.73
CA ILE A 581 -2.99 18.53 21.82
C ILE A 581 -2.31 18.97 23.11
N ARG A 582 -2.94 19.91 23.82
CA ARG A 582 -2.43 20.63 25.01
C ARG A 582 -1.08 21.35 24.82
N GLY A 583 -0.60 21.47 23.58
CA GLY A 583 0.74 21.99 23.27
C GLY A 583 1.89 21.01 23.52
N THR A 584 1.62 19.76 23.92
CA THR A 584 2.65 18.80 24.34
C THR A 584 2.55 17.41 23.71
N GLU A 585 1.37 16.96 23.27
CA GLU A 585 1.14 15.56 22.88
C GLU A 585 1.30 15.29 21.38
N GLY A 586 1.51 16.32 20.56
CA GLY A 586 1.38 16.17 19.11
C GLY A 586 -0.07 15.82 18.71
N PRO A 587 -0.30 15.00 17.67
CA PRO A 587 -1.63 14.73 17.12
C PRO A 587 -2.38 13.62 17.88
N ARG A 588 -1.86 13.21 19.03
CA ARG A 588 -2.41 12.14 19.87
C ARG A 588 -3.19 12.73 21.04
N ASN A 589 -3.94 11.88 21.72
CA ASN A 589 -4.66 12.16 22.96
C ASN A 589 -5.84 13.12 22.83
N ALA A 590 -6.33 13.37 21.61
CA ALA A 590 -7.43 14.30 21.36
C ALA A 590 -8.72 13.85 22.08
N VAL A 591 -9.19 12.63 21.85
CA VAL A 591 -10.40 12.08 22.48
C VAL A 591 -10.25 12.02 24.00
N ALA A 592 -9.15 11.45 24.50
CA ALA A 592 -8.87 11.35 25.93
C ALA A 592 -8.85 12.73 26.63
N THR A 593 -8.32 13.76 25.97
CA THR A 593 -8.36 15.16 26.45
C THR A 593 -9.79 15.69 26.47
N GLY A 594 -10.55 15.47 25.40
CA GLY A 594 -11.93 15.91 25.28
C GLY A 594 -12.84 15.30 26.34
N LEU A 595 -12.61 14.03 26.72
CA LEU A 595 -13.30 13.37 27.81
C LEU A 595 -13.11 14.06 29.16
N LEU A 596 -11.94 14.64 29.42
CA LEU A 596 -11.73 15.43 30.62
C LEU A 596 -12.35 16.82 30.51
N LEU A 597 -12.23 17.49 29.36
CA LEU A 597 -12.81 18.81 29.14
C LEU A 597 -14.33 18.80 29.25
N SER A 598 -14.99 17.77 28.71
CA SER A 598 -16.44 17.61 28.82
C SER A 598 -16.91 17.39 30.26
N TYR A 599 -16.03 16.93 31.17
CA TYR A 599 -16.37 16.76 32.58
C TYR A 599 -16.56 18.12 33.25
N ILE A 600 -15.67 19.07 32.91
CA ILE A 600 -15.67 20.43 33.45
C ILE A 600 -16.94 21.16 33.01
N GLY A 601 -17.29 21.08 31.72
CA GLY A 601 -18.49 21.71 31.18
C GLY A 601 -19.76 21.26 31.88
N ASN A 602 -19.94 19.94 32.07
CA ASN A 602 -21.12 19.39 32.74
C ASN A 602 -21.16 19.66 34.25
N SER A 603 -20.02 19.97 34.89
CA SER A 603 -19.95 20.25 36.32
C SER A 603 -20.25 21.71 36.66
N GLN A 604 -20.29 22.62 35.68
CA GLN A 604 -20.61 24.05 35.86
C GLN A 604 -22.09 24.41 35.58
N GLU A 605 -22.87 23.48 35.02
CA GLU A 605 -24.33 23.64 34.82
C GLU A 605 -25.17 23.06 35.97
N GLY A 606 -24.53 22.60 37.06
CA GLY A 606 -25.16 22.01 38.25
C GLY A 606 -25.38 22.99 39.40
#